data_AF-A0A7Z9R1J9-F1
#
_entry.id   AF-A0A7Z9R1J9-F1
#
_cell.length_a   1.000
_cell.length_b   1.000
_cell.length_c   1.000
_cell.angle_alpha   90.00
_cell.angle_beta   90.00
_cell.angle_gamma   90.00
#
_symmetry.space_group_name_H-M   'P 1'
#
loop_
_entity.id
_entity.type
_entity.pdbx_description
1 polymer ?
#
loop_
_entity_poly.entity_id
_entity_poly.type
_entity_poly.pdbx_seq_one_letter_code
_entity_poly.pdbx_strand_id
1 'polypeptide(L)'
;MLSNAMITSLTDHLQQAVLVIDQNGVVVYCNDSAALFWQKDSVRLLGKQSCELFNADVLIQEKIQGVLESGKVFRMGGYVLQTPPLQERGAEIVIAPVRNKSGRVKNAVITMLESTNLHESQAREQEEQLARSLGSLAASLAHEIQNPLSGVRGMLQLLERDLRKTKIKNTSTGMMLAELDRVERLLKQLLLHSQPMPLDITSFDVHDLLNTVIRFEQNTATNIRFIRSYDTSLPEIQADRDKLHQVFLNLIRNAVEASPAEAAVTIHTRYCGKWELAGTNLNPELSYLLIAVEDEGTGVTLEQRNQLFKPLFTTKNEGHGLGLSISHRLIQAHKGLLRYSPSTSVGAVFQVFLPHLTLDLTV
;
A
#
# COMPACT_ATOMS: atom_id res chain seq x y z
N MET A 1 9.68 46.36 4.88
CA MET A 1 8.59 45.39 5.11
C MET A 1 8.62 44.43 3.95
N LEU A 2 8.63 43.11 4.21
CA LEU A 2 8.47 42.12 3.14
C LEU A 2 7.11 42.35 2.46
N SER A 3 7.05 42.25 1.14
CA SER A 3 5.78 42.33 0.42
C SER A 3 4.94 41.07 0.71
N ASN A 4 3.62 41.17 0.63
CA ASN A 4 2.74 40.00 0.82
C ASN A 4 3.13 38.85 -0.13
N ALA A 5 3.45 39.16 -1.38
CA ALA A 5 3.91 38.17 -2.37
C ALA A 5 5.20 37.43 -1.93
N MET A 6 6.12 38.12 -1.25
CA MET A 6 7.35 37.52 -0.75
C MET A 6 7.11 36.66 0.49
N ILE A 7 6.15 37.02 1.34
CA ILE A 7 5.76 36.20 2.50
C ILE A 7 5.09 34.90 2.01
N THR A 8 4.17 34.99 1.05
CA THR A 8 3.51 33.83 0.43
C THR A 8 4.55 32.87 -0.16
N SER A 9 5.41 33.37 -1.05
CA SER A 9 6.47 32.56 -1.67
C SER A 9 7.41 31.90 -0.66
N LEU A 10 7.75 32.56 0.46
CA LEU A 10 8.59 31.96 1.49
C LEU A 10 7.88 30.85 2.27
N THR A 11 6.58 31.03 2.58
CA THR A 11 5.85 30.04 3.37
C THR A 11 5.29 28.88 2.56
N ASP A 12 5.12 29.03 1.25
CA ASP A 12 4.61 27.96 0.38
C ASP A 12 5.61 26.79 0.27
N HIS A 13 6.89 27.05 0.51
CA HIS A 13 7.91 26.01 0.60
C HIS A 13 7.98 25.30 1.96
N LEU A 14 7.22 25.74 2.98
CA LEU A 14 7.18 25.09 4.28
C LEU A 14 6.27 23.86 4.23
N GLN A 15 6.72 22.73 4.78
CA GLN A 15 5.86 21.55 4.96
C GLN A 15 4.70 21.80 5.93
N GLN A 16 4.86 22.78 6.82
CA GLN A 16 3.85 23.13 7.80
C GLN A 16 2.72 23.95 7.16
N ALA A 17 1.47 23.55 7.41
CA ALA A 17 0.29 24.32 7.05
C ALA A 17 0.23 25.58 7.92
N VAL A 18 0.17 26.75 7.31
CA VAL A 18 0.10 28.05 7.99
C VAL A 18 -1.18 28.76 7.61
N LEU A 19 -2.01 29.07 8.61
CA LEU A 19 -3.18 29.93 8.50
C LEU A 19 -3.00 31.17 9.37
N VAL A 20 -3.46 32.32 8.89
CA VAL A 20 -3.62 33.52 9.73
C VAL A 20 -5.08 33.91 9.74
N ILE A 21 -5.61 34.12 10.93
CA ILE A 21 -6.97 34.57 11.16
C ILE A 21 -6.98 35.95 11.81
N ASP A 22 -8.00 36.75 11.51
CA ASP A 22 -8.24 38.01 12.20
C ASP A 22 -8.93 37.81 13.57
N GLN A 23 -9.19 38.91 14.27
CA GLN A 23 -9.87 38.94 15.56
C GLN A 23 -11.31 38.39 15.54
N ASN A 24 -11.94 38.29 14.36
CA ASN A 24 -13.27 37.71 14.20
C ASN A 24 -13.19 36.22 13.81
N GLY A 25 -11.99 35.64 13.68
CA GLY A 25 -11.80 34.26 13.23
C GLY A 25 -11.79 34.10 11.71
N VAL A 26 -11.77 35.18 10.93
CA VAL A 26 -11.76 35.12 9.46
C VAL A 26 -10.34 34.87 8.96
N VAL A 27 -10.16 33.88 8.09
CA VAL A 27 -8.87 33.57 7.47
C VAL A 27 -8.45 34.71 6.54
N VAL A 28 -7.36 35.38 6.87
CA VAL A 28 -6.76 36.46 6.09
C VAL A 28 -5.53 36.00 5.30
N TYR A 29 -5.01 34.81 5.60
CA TYR A 29 -3.85 34.24 4.92
C TYR A 29 -3.83 32.71 5.04
N CYS A 30 -3.36 32.05 3.99
CA CYS A 30 -2.99 30.64 3.99
C CYS A 30 -1.81 30.42 3.05
N ASN A 31 -0.89 29.51 3.38
CA ASN A 31 0.12 29.02 2.43
C ASN A 31 -0.39 27.80 1.64
N ASP A 32 0.37 27.37 0.63
CA ASP A 32 0.04 26.19 -0.18
C ASP A 32 -0.10 24.91 0.66
N SER A 33 0.72 24.74 1.69
CA SER A 33 0.60 23.59 2.60
C SER A 33 -0.71 23.59 3.37
N ALA A 34 -1.27 24.74 3.72
CA ALA A 34 -2.62 24.82 4.31
C ALA A 34 -3.72 24.49 3.28
N ALA A 35 -3.56 24.91 2.02
CA ALA A 35 -4.47 24.52 0.94
C ALA A 35 -4.49 22.99 0.73
N LEU A 36 -3.30 22.37 0.72
CA LEU A 36 -3.13 20.92 0.67
C LEU A 36 -3.75 20.23 1.89
N PHE A 37 -3.49 20.75 3.09
CA PHE A 37 -3.99 20.18 4.34
C PHE A 37 -5.53 20.10 4.34
N TRP A 38 -6.23 21.18 3.95
CA TRP A 38 -7.69 21.21 3.86
C TRP A 38 -8.28 20.64 2.57
N GLN A 39 -7.45 20.19 1.63
CA GLN A 39 -7.86 19.73 0.30
C GLN A 39 -8.77 20.75 -0.42
N LYS A 40 -8.42 22.03 -0.31
CA LYS A 40 -9.16 23.15 -0.89
C LYS A 40 -8.19 24.14 -1.51
N ASP A 41 -8.60 24.77 -2.62
CA ASP A 41 -7.86 25.89 -3.19
C ASP A 41 -7.66 27.00 -2.14
N SER A 42 -6.48 27.63 -2.12
CA SER A 42 -6.15 28.74 -1.20
C SER A 42 -7.19 29.86 -1.26
N VAL A 43 -7.70 30.17 -2.45
CA VAL A 43 -8.77 31.17 -2.68
C VAL A 43 -10.07 30.81 -1.97
N ARG A 44 -10.35 29.51 -1.77
CA ARG A 44 -11.55 29.04 -1.06
C ARG A 44 -11.37 29.01 0.47
N LEU A 45 -10.14 29.07 0.96
CA LEU A 45 -9.83 29.19 2.38
C LEU A 45 -9.83 30.65 2.84
N LEU A 46 -9.36 31.57 2.00
CA LEU A 46 -9.38 33.00 2.29
C LEU A 46 -10.81 33.51 2.50
N GLY A 47 -11.01 34.32 3.54
CA GLY A 47 -12.31 34.89 3.90
C GLY A 47 -13.25 33.91 4.62
N LYS A 48 -12.87 32.65 4.81
CA LYS A 48 -13.66 31.68 5.57
C LYS A 48 -13.50 31.86 7.06
N GLN A 49 -14.55 31.50 7.80
CA GLN A 49 -14.52 31.45 9.26
C GLN A 49 -13.73 30.24 9.75
N SER A 50 -12.88 30.43 10.77
CA SER A 50 -12.14 29.33 11.39
C SER A 50 -13.08 28.29 12.02
N CYS A 51 -14.24 28.70 12.53
CA CYS A 51 -15.24 27.77 13.03
C CYS A 51 -15.86 26.89 11.92
N GLU A 52 -15.88 27.34 10.66
CA GLU A 52 -16.27 26.48 9.53
C GLU A 52 -15.17 25.47 9.19
N LEU A 53 -13.90 25.86 9.31
CA LEU A 53 -12.74 25.01 9.00
C LEU A 53 -12.50 23.92 10.05
N PHE A 54 -12.92 24.16 11.28
CA PHE A 54 -12.76 23.26 12.43
C PHE A 54 -14.13 22.91 13.06
N ASN A 55 -15.18 22.79 12.24
CA ASN A 55 -16.57 22.71 12.71
C ASN A 55 -16.86 21.56 13.68
N ALA A 56 -16.14 20.43 13.57
CA ALA A 56 -16.29 19.28 14.46
C ALA A 56 -15.22 19.23 15.57
N ASP A 57 -14.27 20.16 15.59
CA ASP A 57 -13.18 20.25 16.56
C ASP A 57 -13.45 21.34 17.61
N VAL A 58 -14.41 21.09 18.51
CA VAL A 58 -14.81 22.04 19.59
C VAL A 58 -13.60 22.52 20.42
N LEU A 59 -12.67 21.61 20.72
CA LEU A 59 -11.46 21.93 21.47
C LEU A 59 -10.60 22.97 20.74
N ILE A 60 -10.38 22.80 19.44
CA ILE A 60 -9.54 23.72 18.65
C ILE A 60 -10.20 25.09 18.56
N GLN A 61 -11.51 25.15 18.38
CA GLN A 61 -12.25 26.41 18.40
C GLN A 61 -12.09 27.15 19.74
N GLU A 62 -12.23 26.44 20.87
CA GLU A 62 -12.03 27.01 22.20
C GLU A 62 -10.60 27.57 22.37
N LYS A 63 -9.59 26.83 21.90
CA LYS A 63 -8.20 27.27 22.01
C LYS A 63 -7.88 28.44 21.09
N ILE A 64 -8.45 28.51 19.89
CA ILE A 64 -8.35 29.68 19.02
C ILE A 64 -8.87 30.92 19.74
N GLN A 65 -10.09 30.84 20.29
CA GLN A 65 -10.69 31.95 21.03
C GLN A 65 -9.85 32.34 22.25
N GLY A 66 -9.40 31.35 23.02
CA GLY A 66 -8.54 31.57 24.18
C GLY A 66 -7.22 32.27 23.85
N VAL A 67 -6.60 31.98 22.69
CA VAL A 67 -5.39 32.69 22.24
C VAL A 67 -5.70 34.13 21.81
N LEU A 68 -6.81 34.36 21.10
CA LEU A 68 -7.24 35.70 20.69
C LEU A 68 -7.50 36.61 21.89
N GLU A 69 -8.13 36.09 22.95
CA GLU A 69 -8.49 36.85 24.16
C GLU A 69 -7.30 37.03 25.12
N SER A 70 -6.59 35.94 25.43
CA SER A 70 -5.51 35.98 26.44
C SER A 70 -4.17 36.45 25.88
N GLY A 71 -3.97 36.31 24.56
CA GLY A 71 -2.69 36.54 23.90
C GLY A 71 -1.57 35.59 24.36
N LYS A 72 -1.91 34.43 24.93
CA LYS A 72 -0.94 33.36 25.25
C LYS A 72 -0.88 32.34 24.12
N VAL A 73 0.33 31.88 23.80
CA VAL A 73 0.54 30.83 22.79
C VAL A 73 -0.02 29.52 23.30
N PHE A 74 -0.71 28.79 22.44
CA PHE A 74 -1.16 27.42 22.66
C PHE A 74 -0.37 26.45 21.79
N ARG A 75 0.01 25.30 22.36
CA ARG A 75 0.74 24.23 21.67
C ARG A 75 0.16 22.89 22.08
N MET A 76 -0.02 22.00 21.10
CA MET A 76 -0.52 20.65 21.31
C MET A 76 0.08 19.73 20.24
N GLY A 77 0.68 18.62 20.66
CA GLY A 77 1.26 17.63 19.75
C GLY A 77 0.39 16.38 19.68
N GLY A 78 0.38 15.71 18.53
CA GLY A 78 -0.30 14.41 18.36
C GLY A 78 -1.82 14.45 18.54
N TYR A 79 -2.46 15.60 18.28
CA TYR A 79 -3.91 15.72 18.37
C TYR A 79 -4.57 15.17 17.13
N VAL A 80 -5.53 14.25 17.30
CA VAL A 80 -6.31 13.70 16.19
C VAL A 80 -7.47 14.64 15.88
N LEU A 81 -7.39 15.28 14.71
CA LEU A 81 -8.43 16.18 14.23
C LEU A 81 -9.73 15.42 13.94
N GLN A 82 -10.87 16.05 14.25
CA GLN A 82 -12.22 15.49 14.14
C GLN A 82 -12.98 16.05 12.93
N THR A 83 -12.52 17.15 12.34
CA THR A 83 -13.18 17.85 11.23
C THR A 83 -12.85 17.24 9.87
N PRO A 84 -13.83 16.91 9.01
CA PRO A 84 -13.57 16.53 7.62
C PRO A 84 -12.89 17.67 6.81
N PRO A 85 -11.91 17.37 5.93
CA PRO A 85 -11.40 16.05 5.53
C PRO A 85 -10.24 15.53 6.41
N LEU A 86 -9.99 16.17 7.56
CA LEU A 86 -8.84 15.95 8.44
C LEU A 86 -9.08 14.84 9.48
N GLN A 87 -10.20 14.13 9.41
CA GLN A 87 -10.52 13.04 10.33
C GLN A 87 -9.41 11.99 10.36
N GLU A 88 -9.11 11.51 11.56
CA GLU A 88 -8.10 10.48 11.85
C GLU A 88 -6.63 10.93 11.63
N ARG A 89 -6.39 12.17 11.19
CA ARG A 89 -5.03 12.71 11.05
C ARG A 89 -4.54 13.30 12.36
N GLY A 90 -3.42 12.78 12.85
CA GLY A 90 -2.66 13.39 13.94
C GLY A 90 -1.96 14.66 13.46
N ALA A 91 -2.04 15.74 14.23
CA ALA A 91 -1.31 16.97 13.94
C ALA A 91 -0.65 17.56 15.19
N GLU A 92 0.54 18.14 14.99
CA GLU A 92 1.08 19.13 15.91
C GLU A 92 0.51 20.51 15.56
N ILE A 93 -0.20 21.10 16.51
CA ILE A 93 -0.94 22.34 16.36
C ILE A 93 -0.33 23.39 17.28
N VAL A 94 0.02 24.53 16.70
CA VAL A 94 0.43 25.72 17.45
C VAL A 94 -0.45 26.90 17.04
N ILE A 95 -1.01 27.58 18.03
CA ILE A 95 -1.80 28.79 17.84
C ILE A 95 -1.05 29.93 18.56
N ALA A 96 -0.57 30.89 17.79
CA ALA A 96 0.23 31.99 18.30
C ALA A 96 -0.41 33.34 17.96
N PRO A 97 -0.50 34.28 18.92
CA PRO A 97 -1.08 35.59 18.67
C PRO A 97 -0.06 36.50 17.96
N VAL A 98 -0.54 37.26 16.98
CA VAL A 98 0.23 38.31 16.31
C VAL A 98 -0.19 39.65 16.87
N ARG A 99 0.77 40.36 17.47
CA ARG A 99 0.54 41.65 18.11
C ARG A 99 0.86 42.80 17.17
N ASN A 100 0.07 43.86 17.25
CA ASN A 100 0.39 45.12 16.59
C ASN A 100 1.46 45.91 17.37
N LYS A 101 1.85 47.09 16.86
CA LYS A 101 2.84 47.97 17.52
C LYS A 101 2.40 48.46 18.91
N SER A 102 1.10 48.42 19.25
CA SER A 102 0.59 48.79 20.57
C SER A 102 0.46 47.60 21.53
N GLY A 103 0.97 46.41 21.15
CA GLY A 103 0.97 45.20 21.98
C GLY A 103 -0.37 44.46 22.03
N ARG A 104 -1.42 44.96 21.38
CA ARG A 104 -2.72 44.29 21.27
C ARG A 104 -2.66 43.16 20.25
N VAL A 105 -3.31 42.04 20.54
CA VAL A 105 -3.49 40.94 19.60
C VAL A 105 -4.36 41.44 18.46
N LYS A 106 -3.86 41.33 17.23
CA LYS A 106 -4.58 41.73 16.01
C LYS A 106 -5.06 40.50 15.23
N ASN A 107 -4.19 39.50 15.14
CA ASN A 107 -4.44 38.26 14.40
C ASN A 107 -3.96 37.07 15.25
N ALA A 108 -4.29 35.84 14.84
CA ALA A 108 -3.66 34.62 15.30
C ALA A 108 -3.06 33.86 14.10
N VAL A 109 -1.88 33.29 14.28
CA VAL A 109 -1.27 32.34 13.35
C VAL A 109 -1.54 30.94 13.89
N ILE A 110 -2.12 30.09 13.07
CA ILE A 110 -2.35 28.68 13.33
C ILE A 110 -1.39 27.91 12.43
N THR A 111 -0.51 27.12 13.02
CA THR A 111 0.37 26.22 12.28
C THR A 111 0.04 24.78 12.59
N MET A 112 -0.09 23.95 11.57
CA MET A 112 -0.27 22.51 11.71
C MET A 112 0.81 21.77 10.93
N LEU A 113 1.44 20.81 11.61
CA LEU A 113 2.28 19.82 10.98
C LEU A 113 1.59 18.48 11.13
N GLU A 114 1.31 17.79 10.03
CA GLU A 114 0.79 16.42 10.10
C GLU A 114 1.83 15.56 10.80
N SER A 115 1.48 15.07 11.99
CA SER A 115 2.28 14.08 12.68
C SER A 115 1.78 12.73 12.20
N THR A 116 2.59 12.01 11.41
CA THR A 116 2.44 10.55 11.30
C THR A 116 2.32 10.01 12.71
N ASN A 117 1.14 9.52 13.08
CA ASN A 117 0.81 9.14 14.45
C ASN A 117 1.94 8.23 14.97
N LEU A 118 2.57 8.60 16.09
CA LEU A 118 3.58 7.76 16.74
C LEU A 118 3.02 6.33 16.97
N HIS A 119 1.72 6.22 17.21
CA HIS A 119 0.97 4.97 17.31
C HIS A 119 0.90 4.16 16.03
N GLU A 120 0.74 4.80 14.86
CA GLU A 120 0.78 4.09 13.57
C GLU A 120 2.18 3.64 13.23
N SER A 121 3.18 4.48 13.47
CA SER A 121 4.59 4.09 13.31
C SER A 121 4.96 2.96 14.25
N GLN A 122 4.56 3.01 15.52
CA GLN A 122 4.83 1.97 16.53
C GLN A 122 4.05 0.69 16.26
N ALA A 123 2.78 0.77 15.85
CA ALA A 123 2.00 -0.41 15.47
C ALA A 123 2.60 -1.08 14.23
N ARG A 124 3.02 -0.29 13.24
CA ARG A 124 3.71 -0.77 12.05
C ARG A 124 5.07 -1.37 12.37
N GLU A 125 5.84 -0.72 13.25
CA GLU A 125 7.13 -1.22 13.72
C GLU A 125 6.98 -2.52 14.53
N GLN A 126 5.94 -2.63 15.37
CA GLN A 126 5.60 -3.86 16.09
C GLN A 126 5.14 -4.96 15.15
N GLU A 127 4.32 -4.65 14.14
CA GLU A 127 3.88 -5.61 13.13
C GLU A 127 5.06 -6.08 12.26
N GLU A 128 5.98 -5.18 11.91
CA GLU A 128 7.23 -5.52 11.23
C GLU A 128 8.18 -6.34 12.11
N GLN A 129 8.33 -6.01 13.39
CA GLN A 129 9.13 -6.78 14.34
C GLN A 129 8.56 -8.18 14.55
N LEU A 130 7.23 -8.28 14.68
CA LEU A 130 6.53 -9.55 14.78
C LEU A 130 6.71 -10.37 13.49
N ALA A 131 6.56 -9.76 12.32
CA ALA A 131 6.78 -10.41 11.03
C ALA A 131 8.23 -10.86 10.83
N ARG A 132 9.23 -10.07 11.25
CA ARG A 132 10.65 -10.43 11.22
C ARG A 132 10.94 -11.60 12.18
N SER A 133 10.32 -11.61 13.35
CA SER A 133 10.47 -12.67 14.36
C SER A 133 9.79 -13.98 13.94
N LEU A 134 8.59 -13.91 13.38
CA LEU A 134 7.93 -15.04 12.71
C LEU A 134 8.75 -15.53 11.53
N GLY A 135 9.35 -14.62 10.79
CA GLY A 135 10.25 -14.90 9.70
C GLY A 135 11.49 -15.70 10.14
N SER A 136 12.20 -15.25 11.18
CA SER A 136 13.38 -15.96 11.69
C SER A 136 13.03 -17.32 12.29
N LEU A 137 11.91 -17.43 13.00
CA LEU A 137 11.37 -18.70 13.51
C LEU A 137 10.97 -19.63 12.37
N ALA A 138 10.27 -19.13 11.35
CA ALA A 138 9.93 -19.89 10.15
C ALA A 138 11.19 -20.34 9.41
N ALA A 139 12.29 -19.57 9.45
CA ALA A 139 13.55 -19.97 8.86
C ALA A 139 14.26 -21.09 9.60
N SER A 140 14.30 -21.03 10.93
CA SER A 140 14.80 -22.14 11.75
C SER A 140 13.95 -23.40 11.53
N LEU A 141 12.62 -23.26 11.60
CA LEU A 141 11.69 -24.37 11.40
C LEU A 141 11.74 -24.95 10.00
N ALA A 142 11.88 -24.12 8.95
CA ALA A 142 12.00 -24.62 7.59
C ALA A 142 13.28 -25.44 7.42
N HIS A 143 14.41 -24.99 7.99
CA HIS A 143 15.65 -25.75 7.95
C HIS A 143 15.54 -27.06 8.74
N GLU A 144 14.80 -27.09 9.84
CA GLU A 144 14.55 -28.27 10.65
C GLU A 144 13.53 -29.25 10.04
N ILE A 145 12.55 -28.77 9.27
CA ILE A 145 11.56 -29.60 8.57
C ILE A 145 12.12 -30.11 7.23
N GLN A 146 12.96 -29.33 6.54
CA GLN A 146 13.59 -29.73 5.29
C GLN A 146 14.50 -30.96 5.47
N ASN A 147 15.11 -31.10 6.65
CA ASN A 147 15.96 -32.24 7.00
C ASN A 147 15.19 -33.59 7.01
N PRO A 148 14.10 -33.79 7.78
CA PRO A 148 13.31 -35.01 7.74
C PRO A 148 12.61 -35.21 6.39
N LEU A 149 12.15 -34.15 5.71
CA LEU A 149 11.55 -34.28 4.36
C LEU A 149 12.54 -34.86 3.34
N SER A 150 13.80 -34.39 3.37
CA SER A 150 14.86 -34.92 2.50
C SER A 150 15.12 -36.41 2.78
N GLY A 151 15.07 -36.81 4.06
CA GLY A 151 15.18 -38.22 4.46
C GLY A 151 14.03 -39.09 3.93
N VAL A 152 12.79 -38.63 4.11
CA VAL A 152 11.59 -39.34 3.61
C VAL A 152 11.60 -39.44 2.08
N ARG A 153 12.00 -38.37 1.38
CA ARG A 153 12.18 -38.36 -0.08
C ARG A 153 13.18 -39.42 -0.54
N GLY A 154 14.35 -39.49 0.12
CA GLY A 154 15.38 -40.49 -0.20
C GLY A 154 14.89 -41.93 -0.01
N MET A 155 14.16 -42.20 1.08
CA MET A 155 13.56 -43.52 1.33
C MET A 155 12.50 -43.87 0.27
N LEU A 156 11.65 -42.93 -0.13
CA LEU A 156 10.64 -43.15 -1.18
C LEU A 156 11.26 -43.39 -2.55
N GLN A 157 12.34 -42.68 -2.90
CA GLN A 157 13.07 -42.90 -4.15
C GLN A 157 13.77 -44.26 -4.18
N LEU A 158 14.32 -44.73 -3.04
CA LEU A 158 14.88 -46.07 -2.91
C LEU A 158 13.79 -47.14 -3.07
N LEU A 159 12.64 -46.95 -2.42
CA LEU A 159 11.48 -47.84 -2.53
C LEU A 159 10.97 -47.90 -3.98
N GLU A 160 10.86 -46.76 -4.66
CA GLU A 160 10.45 -46.71 -6.07
C GLU A 160 11.44 -47.45 -6.98
N ARG A 161 12.75 -47.28 -6.74
CA ARG A 161 13.80 -47.99 -7.49
C ARG A 161 13.69 -49.50 -7.30
N ASP A 162 13.44 -49.97 -6.08
CA ASP A 162 13.36 -51.40 -5.79
C ASP A 162 12.04 -52.02 -6.31
N LEU A 163 10.93 -51.27 -6.29
CA LEU A 163 9.67 -51.68 -6.91
C LEU A 163 9.72 -51.72 -8.44
N ARG A 164 10.48 -50.82 -9.07
CA ARG A 164 10.77 -50.87 -10.51
C ARG A 164 11.55 -52.13 -10.88
N LYS A 165 12.51 -52.56 -10.05
CA LYS A 165 13.27 -53.82 -10.27
C LYS A 165 12.38 -55.06 -10.16
N THR A 166 11.35 -55.04 -9.32
CA THR A 166 10.39 -56.15 -9.16
C THR A 166 9.20 -56.10 -10.13
N LYS A 167 9.18 -55.13 -11.07
CA LYS A 167 8.09 -54.88 -12.04
C LYS A 167 6.72 -54.62 -11.41
N ILE A 168 6.67 -54.23 -10.14
CA ILE A 168 5.43 -53.85 -9.46
C ILE A 168 5.10 -52.41 -9.86
N LYS A 169 3.97 -52.18 -10.55
CA LYS A 169 3.47 -50.83 -10.79
C LYS A 169 3.08 -50.22 -9.44
N ASN A 170 3.76 -49.16 -9.03
CA ASN A 170 3.40 -48.42 -7.82
C ASN A 170 3.07 -46.95 -8.15
N THR A 171 1.79 -46.61 -8.05
CA THR A 171 1.29 -45.23 -8.18
C THR A 171 1.36 -44.46 -6.86
N SER A 172 1.47 -45.14 -5.73
CA SER A 172 1.43 -44.54 -4.39
C SER A 172 2.72 -43.81 -4.03
N THR A 173 3.89 -44.32 -4.42
CA THR A 173 5.18 -43.61 -4.21
C THR A 173 5.24 -42.30 -4.99
N GLY A 174 4.72 -42.27 -6.21
CA GLY A 174 4.64 -41.04 -7.01
C GLY A 174 3.75 -39.97 -6.37
N MET A 175 2.59 -40.37 -5.83
CA MET A 175 1.71 -39.46 -5.09
C MET A 175 2.36 -38.91 -3.81
N MET A 176 3.07 -39.76 -3.06
CA MET A 176 3.79 -39.33 -1.84
C MET A 176 4.93 -38.35 -2.16
N LEU A 177 5.67 -38.57 -3.25
CA LEU A 177 6.71 -37.64 -3.71
C LEU A 177 6.13 -36.29 -4.13
N ALA A 178 4.99 -36.29 -4.83
CA ALA A 178 4.31 -35.05 -5.20
C ALA A 178 3.84 -34.25 -3.98
N GLU A 179 3.41 -34.93 -2.90
CA GLU A 179 3.02 -34.27 -1.66
C GLU A 179 4.23 -33.72 -0.89
N LEU A 180 5.38 -34.41 -0.92
CA LEU A 180 6.64 -33.85 -0.40
C LEU A 180 7.05 -32.57 -1.14
N ASP A 181 6.98 -32.57 -2.48
CA ASP A 181 7.28 -31.38 -3.29
C ASP A 181 6.27 -30.25 -3.03
N ARG A 182 5.03 -30.57 -2.65
CA ARG A 182 4.06 -29.56 -2.18
C ARG A 182 4.48 -28.97 -0.83
N VAL A 183 4.85 -29.79 0.16
CA VAL A 183 5.28 -29.30 1.48
C VAL A 183 6.54 -28.44 1.37
N GLU A 184 7.53 -28.85 0.56
CA GLU A 184 8.73 -28.05 0.32
C GLU A 184 8.41 -26.68 -0.30
N ARG A 185 7.45 -26.61 -1.24
CA ARG A 185 6.98 -25.33 -1.80
C ARG A 185 6.31 -24.45 -0.75
N LEU A 186 5.49 -25.02 0.12
CA LEU A 186 4.84 -24.28 1.21
C LEU A 186 5.87 -23.73 2.21
N LEU A 187 6.89 -24.51 2.55
CA LEU A 187 7.99 -24.06 3.41
C LEU A 187 8.78 -22.92 2.78
N LYS A 188 9.12 -23.02 1.50
CA LYS A 188 9.78 -21.94 0.75
C LYS A 188 8.93 -20.67 0.70
N GLN A 189 7.62 -20.78 0.57
CA GLN A 189 6.71 -19.64 0.61
C GLN A 189 6.65 -18.97 2.00
N LEU A 190 6.70 -19.75 3.08
CA LEU A 190 6.80 -19.25 4.46
C LEU A 190 8.11 -18.47 4.68
N LEU A 191 9.24 -19.00 4.18
CA LEU A 191 10.58 -18.39 4.25
C LEU A 191 10.71 -17.03 3.54
N LEU A 192 9.88 -16.75 2.53
CA LEU A 192 9.87 -15.43 1.88
C LEU A 192 9.50 -14.30 2.85
N HIS A 193 8.95 -14.61 4.04
CA HIS A 193 8.69 -13.65 5.10
C HIS A 193 9.92 -13.33 5.99
N SER A 194 11.04 -14.06 5.86
CA SER A 194 12.14 -14.02 6.85
C SER A 194 13.28 -13.05 6.61
N GLN A 195 13.60 -12.75 5.34
CA GLN A 195 14.86 -12.06 5.00
C GLN A 195 14.66 -10.91 4.00
N PRO A 196 15.52 -9.87 4.02
CA PRO A 196 15.58 -8.91 2.92
C PRO A 196 15.74 -9.69 1.62
N MET A 197 14.85 -9.47 0.66
CA MET A 197 14.86 -10.23 -0.59
C MET A 197 15.75 -9.48 -1.59
N PRO A 198 16.94 -9.99 -1.94
CA PRO A 198 17.66 -9.44 -3.08
C PRO A 198 16.79 -9.60 -4.31
N LEU A 199 16.61 -8.52 -5.06
CA LEU A 199 15.88 -8.51 -6.32
C LEU A 199 16.88 -8.60 -7.46
N ASP A 200 16.62 -9.48 -8.42
CA ASP A 200 17.38 -9.55 -9.66
C ASP A 200 16.71 -8.66 -10.72
N ILE A 201 17.08 -7.38 -10.72
CA ILE A 201 16.41 -6.37 -11.55
C ILE A 201 16.84 -6.51 -13.01
N THR A 202 15.86 -6.76 -13.88
CA THR A 202 16.02 -6.85 -15.34
C THR A 202 15.05 -5.87 -16.03
N SER A 203 15.39 -5.45 -17.25
CA SER A 203 14.48 -4.66 -18.10
C SER A 203 13.65 -5.61 -18.96
N PHE A 204 12.33 -5.47 -18.95
CA PHE A 204 11.44 -6.29 -19.77
C PHE A 204 10.07 -5.63 -20.00
N ASP A 205 9.35 -6.09 -21.01
CA ASP A 205 7.96 -5.69 -21.26
C ASP A 205 7.00 -6.36 -20.26
N VAL A 206 6.29 -5.54 -19.50
CA VAL A 206 5.29 -6.00 -18.53
C VAL A 206 4.12 -6.74 -19.18
N HIS A 207 3.74 -6.40 -20.41
CA HIS A 207 2.66 -7.08 -21.14
C HIS A 207 3.07 -8.51 -21.49
N ASP A 208 4.34 -8.76 -21.83
CA ASP A 208 4.85 -10.11 -22.09
C ASP A 208 4.79 -11.00 -20.86
N LEU A 209 5.11 -10.43 -19.69
CA LEU A 209 4.96 -11.11 -18.42
C LEU A 209 3.49 -11.47 -18.15
N LEU A 210 2.59 -10.49 -18.25
CA LEU A 210 1.15 -10.69 -18.00
C LEU A 210 0.54 -11.70 -18.99
N ASN A 211 0.91 -11.63 -20.27
CA ASN A 211 0.48 -12.59 -21.28
C ASN A 211 0.94 -14.02 -20.97
N THR A 212 2.14 -14.18 -20.41
CA THR A 212 2.66 -15.49 -19.99
C THR A 212 1.81 -16.08 -18.87
N VAL A 213 1.49 -15.27 -17.86
CA VAL A 213 0.64 -15.68 -16.74
C VAL A 213 -0.78 -16.02 -17.20
N ILE A 214 -1.37 -15.17 -18.06
CA ILE A 214 -2.72 -15.41 -18.60
C ILE A 214 -2.77 -16.72 -19.39
N ARG A 215 -1.78 -16.99 -20.25
CA ARG A 215 -1.72 -18.25 -21.01
C ARG A 215 -1.65 -19.48 -20.10
N PHE A 216 -0.90 -19.39 -19.02
CA PHE A 216 -0.79 -20.48 -18.04
C PHE A 216 -2.14 -20.76 -17.37
N GLU A 217 -2.86 -19.72 -16.93
CA GLU A 217 -4.17 -19.86 -16.29
C GLU A 217 -5.27 -20.28 -17.29
N GLN A 218 -5.22 -19.82 -18.54
CA GLN A 218 -6.15 -20.26 -19.61
C GLN A 218 -6.07 -21.76 -19.87
N ASN A 219 -4.89 -22.38 -19.74
CA ASN A 219 -4.73 -23.82 -19.89
C ASN A 219 -5.28 -24.61 -18.70
N THR A 220 -5.51 -23.95 -17.56
CA THR A 220 -5.88 -24.58 -16.29
C THR A 220 -7.36 -24.33 -15.95
N ALA A 221 -7.89 -23.16 -16.30
CA ALA A 221 -9.27 -22.75 -16.03
C ALA A 221 -10.08 -22.70 -17.33
N THR A 222 -11.06 -23.60 -17.47
CA THR A 222 -11.81 -23.79 -18.73
C THR A 222 -12.97 -22.83 -18.97
N ASN A 223 -13.42 -22.07 -17.96
CA ASN A 223 -14.68 -21.31 -18.02
C ASN A 223 -14.56 -19.82 -17.63
N ILE A 224 -13.39 -19.19 -17.77
CA ILE A 224 -13.20 -17.75 -17.49
C ILE A 224 -12.76 -17.01 -18.75
N ARG A 225 -13.34 -15.83 -19.00
CA ARG A 225 -12.91 -14.94 -20.10
C ARG A 225 -11.83 -13.99 -19.60
N PHE A 226 -10.68 -13.98 -20.25
CA PHE A 226 -9.62 -13.00 -19.96
C PHE A 226 -9.71 -11.82 -20.91
N ILE A 227 -9.91 -10.62 -20.36
CA ILE A 227 -9.97 -9.36 -21.13
C ILE A 227 -8.67 -8.57 -20.89
N ARG A 228 -8.02 -8.16 -21.97
CA ARG A 228 -6.73 -7.43 -21.92
C ARG A 228 -6.97 -5.99 -22.36
N SER A 229 -6.84 -5.06 -21.43
CA SER A 229 -6.96 -3.61 -21.67
C SER A 229 -5.59 -2.98 -21.44
N TYR A 230 -4.66 -3.23 -22.35
CA TYR A 230 -3.28 -2.77 -22.21
C TYR A 230 -3.07 -1.40 -22.83
N ASP A 231 -2.35 -0.55 -22.12
CA ASP A 231 -1.78 0.69 -22.66
C ASP A 231 -0.45 0.36 -23.35
N THR A 232 -0.45 0.31 -24.68
CA THR A 232 0.72 -0.02 -25.50
C THR A 232 1.79 1.07 -25.52
N SER A 233 1.56 2.22 -24.87
CA SER A 233 2.56 3.27 -24.72
C SER A 233 3.50 3.05 -23.53
N LEU A 234 3.22 2.05 -22.69
CA LEU A 234 4.05 1.74 -21.54
C LEU A 234 5.45 1.24 -21.97
N PRO A 235 6.53 1.83 -21.44
CA PRO A 235 7.88 1.38 -21.70
C PRO A 235 8.18 0.09 -20.92
N GLU A 236 9.35 -0.49 -21.21
CA GLU A 236 9.89 -1.56 -20.37
C GLU A 236 10.01 -1.11 -18.91
N ILE A 237 9.80 -2.08 -18.01
CA ILE A 237 9.94 -1.89 -16.58
C ILE A 237 11.24 -2.51 -16.08
N GLN A 238 11.81 -1.91 -15.04
CA GLN A 238 12.95 -2.46 -14.32
C GLN A 238 12.47 -3.13 -13.04
N ALA A 239 12.46 -4.45 -13.04
CA ALA A 239 11.98 -5.23 -11.91
C ALA A 239 12.55 -6.65 -11.93
N ASP A 240 12.34 -7.39 -10.85
CA ASP A 240 12.59 -8.82 -10.82
C ASP A 240 11.43 -9.54 -11.49
N ARG A 241 11.68 -10.04 -12.70
CA ARG A 241 10.69 -10.66 -13.57
C ARG A 241 10.06 -11.89 -12.93
N ASP A 242 10.85 -12.71 -12.25
CA ASP A 242 10.36 -13.97 -11.64
C ASP A 242 9.51 -13.69 -10.40
N LYS A 243 9.88 -12.68 -9.62
CA LYS A 243 9.06 -12.24 -8.48
C LYS A 243 7.75 -11.61 -8.95
N LEU A 244 7.78 -10.76 -9.97
CA LEU A 244 6.55 -10.20 -10.53
C LEU A 244 5.67 -11.27 -11.19
N HIS A 245 6.27 -12.28 -11.84
CA HIS A 245 5.53 -13.46 -12.31
C HIS A 245 4.75 -14.12 -11.17
N GLN A 246 5.40 -14.33 -10.02
CA GLN A 246 4.76 -14.91 -8.83
C GLN A 246 3.60 -14.03 -8.32
N VAL A 247 3.79 -12.71 -8.28
CA VAL A 247 2.72 -11.77 -7.86
C VAL A 247 1.51 -11.89 -8.77
N PHE A 248 1.70 -11.73 -10.09
CA PHE A 248 0.58 -11.70 -11.03
C PHE A 248 -0.08 -13.07 -11.18
N LEU A 249 0.67 -14.17 -11.09
CA LEU A 249 0.10 -15.50 -11.04
C LEU A 249 -0.85 -15.65 -9.86
N ASN A 250 -0.44 -15.18 -8.67
CA ASN A 250 -1.27 -15.24 -7.49
C ASN A 250 -2.51 -14.34 -7.59
N LEU A 251 -2.37 -13.10 -8.09
CA LEU A 251 -3.51 -12.18 -8.25
C LEU A 251 -4.52 -12.70 -9.29
N ILE A 252 -4.05 -13.12 -10.46
CA ILE A 252 -4.90 -13.62 -11.54
C ILE A 252 -5.58 -14.92 -11.13
N ARG A 253 -4.87 -15.83 -10.48
CA ARG A 253 -5.47 -17.06 -9.95
C ARG A 253 -6.51 -16.78 -8.88
N ASN A 254 -6.27 -15.82 -7.99
CA ASN A 254 -7.26 -15.41 -7.00
C ASN A 254 -8.53 -14.85 -7.65
N ALA A 255 -8.39 -14.04 -8.70
CA ALA A 255 -9.49 -13.52 -9.51
C ALA A 255 -10.29 -14.64 -10.18
N VAL A 256 -9.61 -15.61 -10.80
CA VAL A 256 -10.23 -16.80 -11.42
C VAL A 256 -11.01 -17.62 -10.39
N GLU A 257 -10.41 -17.91 -9.23
CA GLU A 257 -11.03 -18.72 -8.19
C GLU A 257 -12.22 -18.03 -7.50
N ALA A 258 -12.24 -16.70 -7.47
CA ALA A 258 -13.34 -15.91 -6.88
C ALA A 258 -14.51 -15.70 -7.85
N SER A 259 -14.27 -15.89 -9.15
CA SER A 259 -15.23 -15.61 -10.21
C SER A 259 -16.15 -16.80 -10.50
N PRO A 260 -17.45 -16.57 -10.77
CA PRO A 260 -18.34 -17.62 -11.24
C PRO A 260 -17.97 -18.08 -12.66
N ALA A 261 -18.52 -19.22 -13.09
CA ALA A 261 -18.36 -19.67 -14.47
C ALA A 261 -18.87 -18.60 -15.46
N GLU A 262 -18.16 -18.45 -16.58
CA GLU A 262 -18.40 -17.46 -17.64
C GLU A 262 -18.19 -15.99 -17.26
N ALA A 263 -17.66 -15.72 -16.07
CA ALA A 263 -17.21 -14.39 -15.68
C ALA A 263 -15.98 -13.92 -16.47
N ALA A 264 -15.75 -12.61 -16.44
CA ALA A 264 -14.55 -11.99 -16.96
C ALA A 264 -13.53 -11.66 -15.86
N VAL A 265 -12.26 -11.90 -16.16
CA VAL A 265 -11.12 -11.33 -15.43
C VAL A 265 -10.44 -10.34 -16.37
N THR A 266 -10.43 -9.07 -15.98
CA THR A 266 -9.91 -7.98 -16.80
C THR A 266 -8.57 -7.50 -16.25
N ILE A 267 -7.57 -7.40 -17.12
CA ILE A 267 -6.25 -6.88 -16.78
C ILE A 267 -6.06 -5.54 -17.47
N HIS A 268 -5.87 -4.49 -16.68
CA HIS A 268 -5.60 -3.15 -17.15
C HIS A 268 -4.15 -2.76 -16.90
N THR A 269 -3.54 -2.08 -17.85
CA THR A 269 -2.25 -1.41 -17.64
C THR A 269 -2.35 0.03 -18.12
N ARG A 270 -1.76 0.97 -17.37
CA ARG A 270 -1.65 2.39 -17.76
C ARG A 270 -0.62 3.11 -16.90
N TYR A 271 -0.22 4.31 -17.31
CA TYR A 271 0.46 5.23 -16.41
C TYR A 271 -0.47 5.66 -15.26
N CYS A 272 0.10 5.78 -14.07
CA CYS A 272 -0.57 6.29 -12.89
C CYS A 272 -0.59 7.83 -12.92
N GLY A 273 -1.76 8.43 -12.67
CA GLY A 273 -1.85 9.89 -12.54
C GLY A 273 -1.28 10.35 -11.19
N LYS A 274 -0.64 11.53 -11.14
CA LYS A 274 -0.08 12.08 -9.88
C LYS A 274 -1.10 12.18 -8.74
N TRP A 275 -2.37 12.42 -9.07
CA TRP A 275 -3.46 12.50 -8.10
C TRP A 275 -3.76 11.15 -7.42
N GLU A 276 -3.49 10.02 -8.07
CA GLU A 276 -3.72 8.68 -7.50
C GLU A 276 -2.65 8.26 -6.49
N LEU A 277 -1.52 8.96 -6.51
CA LEU A 277 -0.43 8.82 -5.54
C LEU A 277 -0.70 9.62 -4.25
N ALA A 278 -1.66 10.55 -4.27
CA ALA A 278 -1.99 11.37 -3.12
C ALA A 278 -2.48 10.50 -1.95
N GLY A 279 -1.90 10.70 -0.75
CA GLY A 279 -2.21 9.90 0.44
C GLY A 279 -1.59 8.50 0.45
N THR A 280 -0.70 8.18 -0.48
CA THR A 280 0.12 6.95 -0.45
C THR A 280 1.54 7.25 0.04
N ASN A 281 2.28 6.22 0.45
CA ASN A 281 3.70 6.34 0.82
C ASN A 281 4.64 6.27 -0.40
N LEU A 282 4.12 6.41 -1.61
CA LEU A 282 4.90 6.41 -2.84
C LEU A 282 5.54 7.79 -3.07
N ASN A 283 6.70 7.82 -3.73
CA ASN A 283 7.40 9.08 -4.00
C ASN A 283 6.67 9.86 -5.10
N PRO A 284 6.02 11.01 -4.82
CA PRO A 284 5.24 11.75 -5.82
C PRO A 284 6.08 12.35 -6.96
N GLU A 285 7.41 12.38 -6.84
CA GLU A 285 8.32 12.85 -7.88
C GLU A 285 8.57 11.80 -8.97
N LEU A 286 8.36 10.51 -8.67
CA LEU A 286 8.54 9.42 -9.62
C LEU A 286 7.28 9.18 -10.46
N SER A 287 7.49 8.66 -11.67
CA SER A 287 6.38 8.12 -12.47
C SER A 287 6.10 6.69 -12.05
N TYR A 288 4.82 6.29 -12.07
CA TYR A 288 4.40 4.94 -11.71
C TYR A 288 3.56 4.32 -12.83
N LEU A 289 3.69 3.01 -13.00
CA LEU A 289 2.78 2.20 -13.79
C LEU A 289 1.73 1.60 -12.87
N LEU A 290 0.48 1.61 -13.32
CA LEU A 290 -0.62 0.90 -12.68
C LEU A 290 -0.92 -0.36 -13.48
N ILE A 291 -0.96 -1.49 -12.80
CA ILE A 291 -1.45 -2.77 -13.32
C ILE A 291 -2.61 -3.20 -12.43
N ALA A 292 -3.81 -3.29 -12.98
CA ALA A 292 -4.99 -3.68 -12.24
C ALA A 292 -5.50 -5.05 -12.72
N VAL A 293 -5.85 -5.92 -11.78
CA VAL A 293 -6.54 -7.19 -12.03
C VAL A 293 -7.92 -7.06 -11.40
N GLU A 294 -8.94 -7.05 -12.25
CA GLU A 294 -10.35 -6.95 -11.88
C GLU A 294 -11.06 -8.27 -12.13
N ASP A 295 -11.87 -8.71 -11.17
CA ASP A 295 -12.74 -9.87 -11.28
C ASP A 295 -14.22 -9.50 -11.12
N GLU A 296 -15.10 -10.40 -11.58
CA GLU A 296 -16.56 -10.32 -11.39
C GLU A 296 -17.03 -11.29 -10.30
N GLY A 297 -16.21 -11.49 -9.26
CA GLY A 297 -16.50 -12.40 -8.16
C GLY A 297 -17.46 -11.83 -7.11
N THR A 298 -17.44 -12.43 -5.92
CA THR A 298 -18.28 -12.00 -4.77
C THR A 298 -17.74 -10.76 -4.04
N GLY A 299 -16.58 -10.25 -4.46
CA GLY A 299 -15.90 -9.11 -3.85
C GLY A 299 -15.38 -9.41 -2.43
N VAL A 300 -15.01 -8.34 -1.72
CA VAL A 300 -14.47 -8.39 -0.36
C VAL A 300 -15.28 -7.51 0.59
N THR A 301 -15.72 -8.09 1.72
CA THR A 301 -16.50 -7.35 2.74
C THR A 301 -15.65 -6.29 3.44
N LEU A 302 -16.29 -5.29 4.06
CA LEU A 302 -15.57 -4.18 4.71
C LEU A 302 -14.59 -4.68 5.79
N GLU A 303 -14.99 -5.67 6.57
CA GLU A 303 -14.18 -6.27 7.65
C GLU A 303 -12.96 -7.03 7.12
N GLN A 304 -13.09 -7.67 5.96
CA GLN A 304 -12.02 -8.45 5.33
C GLN A 304 -10.95 -7.54 4.71
N ARG A 305 -11.30 -6.33 4.26
CA ARG A 305 -10.37 -5.38 3.63
C ARG A 305 -9.16 -5.07 4.50
N ASN A 306 -9.36 -4.91 5.80
CA ASN A 306 -8.30 -4.61 6.78
C ASN A 306 -7.38 -5.81 7.07
N GLN A 307 -7.73 -7.00 6.58
CA GLN A 307 -7.01 -8.24 6.85
C GLN A 307 -6.42 -8.88 5.59
N LEU A 308 -6.80 -8.41 4.39
CA LEU A 308 -6.40 -8.99 3.10
C LEU A 308 -4.89 -9.23 2.97
N PHE A 309 -4.06 -8.30 3.45
CA PHE A 309 -2.60 -8.39 3.32
C PHE A 309 -1.91 -9.06 4.52
N LYS A 310 -2.67 -9.46 5.55
CA LYS A 310 -2.12 -10.15 6.72
C LYS A 310 -1.76 -11.60 6.38
N PRO A 311 -0.60 -12.12 6.83
CA PRO A 311 -0.24 -13.51 6.61
C PRO A 311 -1.30 -14.46 7.19
N LEU A 312 -1.52 -15.59 6.50
CA LEU A 312 -2.45 -16.66 6.89
C LEU A 312 -3.94 -16.27 6.86
N PHE A 313 -4.27 -15.05 6.47
CA PHE A 313 -5.65 -14.65 6.26
C PHE A 313 -6.20 -15.27 4.97
N THR A 314 -7.29 -16.03 5.08
CA THR A 314 -7.96 -16.67 3.95
C THR A 314 -9.45 -16.77 4.25
N THR A 315 -10.28 -16.61 3.22
CA THR A 315 -11.72 -16.90 3.26
C THR A 315 -12.05 -18.23 2.57
N LYS A 316 -11.02 -18.90 2.02
CA LYS A 316 -11.15 -20.15 1.24
C LYS A 316 -10.84 -21.37 2.12
N ASN A 317 -11.61 -22.44 1.95
CA ASN A 317 -11.46 -23.70 2.70
C ASN A 317 -10.11 -24.41 2.46
N GLU A 318 -9.50 -24.26 1.28
CA GLU A 318 -8.21 -24.88 0.92
C GLU A 318 -7.07 -23.86 0.70
N GLY A 319 -7.32 -22.57 0.94
CA GLY A 319 -6.32 -21.51 0.75
C GLY A 319 -5.40 -21.38 1.95
N HIS A 320 -4.09 -21.29 1.74
CA HIS A 320 -3.12 -21.14 2.83
C HIS A 320 -2.98 -19.69 3.37
N GLY A 321 -3.65 -18.72 2.73
CA GLY A 321 -3.64 -17.31 3.16
C GLY A 321 -2.28 -16.59 3.06
N LEU A 322 -1.31 -17.18 2.38
CA LEU A 322 0.04 -16.61 2.23
C LEU A 322 0.23 -15.86 0.90
N GLY A 323 -0.59 -16.13 -0.11
CA GLY A 323 -0.36 -15.61 -1.46
C GLY A 323 -0.39 -14.08 -1.53
N LEU A 324 -1.40 -13.46 -0.93
CA LEU A 324 -1.58 -12.01 -0.99
C LEU A 324 -0.60 -11.26 -0.09
N SER A 325 -0.22 -11.81 1.06
CA SER A 325 0.83 -11.24 1.93
C SER A 325 2.22 -11.31 1.28
N ILE A 326 2.55 -12.42 0.60
CA ILE A 326 3.78 -12.54 -0.19
C ILE A 326 3.75 -11.52 -1.34
N SER A 327 2.63 -11.42 -2.06
CA SER A 327 2.48 -10.47 -3.16
C SER A 327 2.71 -9.03 -2.70
N HIS A 328 2.11 -8.65 -1.57
CA HIS A 328 2.29 -7.34 -0.97
C HIS A 328 3.77 -7.04 -0.66
N ARG A 329 4.47 -7.98 -0.02
CA ARG A 329 5.90 -7.82 0.30
C ARG A 329 6.77 -7.74 -0.95
N LEU A 330 6.51 -8.56 -1.97
CA LEU A 330 7.26 -8.53 -3.23
C LEU A 330 7.11 -7.16 -3.90
N ILE A 331 5.90 -6.61 -3.94
CA ILE A 331 5.67 -5.27 -4.48
C ILE A 331 6.34 -4.18 -3.64
N GLN A 332 6.32 -4.28 -2.30
CA GLN A 332 7.05 -3.35 -1.43
C GLN A 332 8.57 -3.41 -1.64
N ALA A 333 9.15 -4.60 -1.87
CA ALA A 333 10.57 -4.74 -2.18
C ALA A 333 10.94 -4.00 -3.48
N HIS A 334 10.02 -3.93 -4.44
CA HIS A 334 10.14 -3.14 -5.66
C HIS A 334 9.83 -1.64 -5.47
N LYS A 335 9.68 -1.17 -4.23
CA LYS A 335 9.26 0.20 -3.88
C LYS A 335 7.91 0.59 -4.50
N GLY A 336 7.06 -0.42 -4.75
CA GLY A 336 5.71 -0.27 -5.25
C GLY A 336 4.65 -0.33 -4.15
N LEU A 337 3.39 -0.28 -4.56
CA LEU A 337 2.23 -0.43 -3.69
C LEU A 337 1.27 -1.47 -4.27
N LEU A 338 0.77 -2.37 -3.44
CA LEU A 338 -0.36 -3.23 -3.78
C LEU A 338 -1.59 -2.74 -3.00
N ARG A 339 -2.65 -2.37 -3.72
CA ARG A 339 -3.87 -1.78 -3.17
C ARG A 339 -5.08 -2.59 -3.60
N TYR A 340 -6.07 -2.68 -2.72
CA TYR A 340 -7.41 -3.15 -3.06
C TYR A 340 -8.32 -1.96 -3.37
N SER A 341 -9.13 -2.07 -4.41
CA SER A 341 -10.20 -1.13 -4.73
C SER A 341 -11.49 -1.91 -5.01
N PRO A 342 -12.67 -1.42 -4.57
CA PRO A 342 -13.94 -2.04 -4.97
C PRO A 342 -14.12 -1.93 -6.50
N SER A 343 -14.55 -3.03 -7.12
CA SER A 343 -14.91 -3.03 -8.54
C SER A 343 -16.19 -2.22 -8.76
N THR A 344 -16.40 -1.75 -9.99
CA THR A 344 -17.71 -1.28 -10.46
C THR A 344 -18.72 -2.42 -10.60
N SER A 345 -18.24 -3.66 -10.69
CA SER A 345 -18.99 -4.90 -10.53
C SER A 345 -18.99 -5.34 -9.05
N VAL A 346 -19.72 -6.41 -8.71
CA VAL A 346 -19.74 -6.98 -7.34
C VAL A 346 -18.38 -7.60 -6.93
N GLY A 347 -17.41 -7.67 -7.85
CA GLY A 347 -16.11 -8.30 -7.63
C GLY A 347 -15.04 -7.42 -6.96
N ALA A 348 -13.78 -7.79 -7.17
CA ALA A 348 -12.61 -7.14 -6.56
C ALA A 348 -11.64 -6.59 -7.61
N VAL A 349 -10.96 -5.49 -7.26
CA VAL A 349 -9.85 -4.94 -8.07
C VAL A 349 -8.59 -4.87 -7.23
N PHE A 350 -7.56 -5.61 -7.64
CA PHE A 350 -6.21 -5.50 -7.09
C PHE A 350 -5.34 -4.64 -8.00
N GLN A 351 -4.82 -3.56 -7.45
CA GLN A 351 -4.05 -2.53 -8.13
C GLN A 351 -2.59 -2.58 -7.67
N VAL A 352 -1.69 -2.84 -8.60
CA VAL A 352 -0.25 -2.84 -8.40
C VAL A 352 0.34 -1.56 -8.99
N PHE A 353 0.99 -0.76 -8.15
CA PHE A 353 1.75 0.42 -8.53
C PHE A 353 3.23 0.06 -8.52
N LEU A 354 3.91 0.21 -9.65
CA LEU A 354 5.35 -0.01 -9.76
C LEU A 354 6.04 1.29 -10.21
N PRO A 355 7.17 1.67 -9.59
CA PRO A 355 7.92 2.83 -10.03
C PRO A 355 8.49 2.57 -11.43
N HIS A 356 8.33 3.55 -12.31
CA HIS A 356 9.08 3.60 -13.55
C HIS A 356 10.47 4.14 -13.25
N LEU A 357 11.43 3.23 -13.11
CA LEU A 357 12.83 3.57 -12.93
C LEU A 357 13.48 3.70 -14.32
N THR A 358 13.77 4.93 -14.72
CA THR A 358 14.73 5.18 -15.81
C THR A 358 16.13 5.03 -15.21
N LEU A 359 16.94 4.13 -15.77
CA LEU A 359 18.38 4.17 -15.52
C LEU A 359 18.88 5.55 -16.00
N ASP A 360 19.35 6.38 -15.08
CA ASP A 360 20.35 7.37 -15.44
C ASP A 360 21.55 6.56 -15.94
N LEU A 361 21.68 6.47 -17.26
CA LEU A 361 22.96 6.18 -17.88
C LEU A 361 23.85 7.37 -17.51
N THR A 362 24.51 7.28 -16.36
CA THR A 362 25.69 8.09 -16.07
C THR A 362 26.68 7.85 -17.21
N VAL A 363 26.77 8.84 -18.10
CA VAL A 363 27.80 8.94 -19.15
C VAL A 363 29.16 9.09 -18.51
#